data_AF-A0A5N7CTK9-F1
#
_entry.id   AF-A0A5N7CTK9-F1
#
_cell.length_a   1.000
_cell.length_b   1.000
_cell.length_c   1.000
_cell.angle_alpha   90.00
_cell.angle_beta   90.00
_cell.angle_gamma   90.00
#
_symmetry.space_group_name_H-M   'P 1'
#
loop_
_entity.id
_entity.type
_entity.pdbx_description
1 polymer ?
#
loop_
_entity_poly.entity_id
_entity_poly.type
_entity_poly.pdbx_seq_one_letter_code
_entity_poly.pdbx_strand_id
1 'polypeptide(L)'
;MMMWEGLGDLINQFRKDELGPEPLDSTRAASIVHRLNVPYTYFAGTTPIYIGFGSIVVDDPAQLTKTLFEAVRLTGQRALISKGWGKLGGDVDIPDNIFLLGNCPHDWLFMHVSCVAHHGGAGTTAAGLRQGCPTVIVPFFGDQPFWGSIVARAGAEPPPVPFKQLTAEDLPAAINKALEPSTRHAASEIRDRMASETGTENAVQSFHRHLNLGRLHCVICPDRPAVWWVRNWNIKHSSFAAGILAQTGHIDSKSFALYRAQEYETDRDPNDSGSKQRRRREDDSLQTSGRNSASHKRGAAKNSRAKSMVAETEYIATRLLKKTAKAIVSVPADLTLSLSKGFHNAPKYYHDTTVRKLARVDGVQSGLHAAGKEFTRGFDDGISGVLLLPAHG
;
A
#
# COMPACT_ATOMS: atom_id res chain seq x y z
N MET A 1 -0.66 -22.87 -1.23
CA MET A 1 -0.83 -21.85 -2.29
C MET A 1 -1.87 -22.25 -3.34
N MET A 2 -1.94 -23.51 -3.81
CA MET A 2 -2.93 -23.93 -4.81
C MET A 2 -4.41 -23.85 -4.40
N MET A 3 -4.77 -23.91 -3.11
CA MET A 3 -6.18 -23.74 -2.70
C MET A 3 -6.69 -22.30 -2.87
N TRP A 4 -5.80 -21.30 -2.95
CA TRP A 4 -6.22 -19.91 -3.07
C TRP A 4 -6.53 -19.50 -4.51
N GLU A 5 -5.96 -20.16 -5.52
CA GLU A 5 -6.28 -19.83 -6.92
C GLU A 5 -7.74 -20.18 -7.24
N GLY A 6 -8.23 -21.36 -6.82
CA GLY A 6 -9.63 -21.73 -7.06
C GLY A 6 -10.66 -20.97 -6.21
N LEU A 7 -10.40 -20.78 -4.91
CA LEU A 7 -11.34 -20.10 -4.01
C LEU A 7 -11.28 -18.57 -4.16
N GLY A 8 -10.09 -18.02 -4.44
CA GLY A 8 -9.89 -16.59 -4.65
C GLY A 8 -10.59 -16.08 -5.91
N ASP A 9 -10.59 -16.87 -6.99
CA ASP A 9 -11.29 -16.53 -8.21
C ASP A 9 -12.81 -16.54 -8.02
N LEU A 10 -13.35 -17.55 -7.32
CA LEU A 10 -14.78 -17.61 -6.98
C LEU A 10 -15.21 -16.43 -6.09
N ILE A 11 -14.40 -16.09 -5.08
CA ILE A 11 -14.64 -14.94 -4.20
C ILE A 11 -14.54 -13.64 -4.99
N ASN A 12 -13.55 -13.50 -5.88
CA ASN A 12 -13.40 -12.30 -6.70
C ASN A 12 -14.52 -12.15 -7.73
N GLN A 13 -15.03 -13.25 -8.25
CA GLN A 13 -16.18 -13.26 -9.14
C GLN A 13 -17.44 -12.84 -8.38
N PHE A 14 -17.72 -13.41 -7.21
CA PHE A 14 -18.82 -12.96 -6.35
C PHE A 14 -18.67 -11.48 -5.94
N ARG A 15 -17.47 -11.04 -5.56
CA ARG A 15 -17.20 -9.64 -5.21
C ARG A 15 -17.48 -8.71 -6.38
N LYS A 16 -17.02 -9.06 -7.58
CA LYS A 16 -17.20 -8.22 -8.76
C LYS A 16 -18.67 -8.19 -9.20
N ASP A 17 -19.31 -9.36 -9.23
CA ASP A 17 -20.59 -9.54 -9.91
C ASP A 17 -21.79 -9.24 -8.99
N GLU A 18 -21.67 -9.48 -7.68
CA GLU A 18 -22.77 -9.28 -6.73
C GLU A 18 -22.58 -8.04 -5.85
N LEU A 19 -21.33 -7.76 -5.45
CA LEU A 19 -21.06 -6.70 -4.47
C LEU A 19 -20.53 -5.39 -5.11
N GLY A 20 -19.90 -5.46 -6.29
CA GLY A 20 -19.26 -4.34 -6.98
C GLY A 20 -17.78 -3.97 -6.67
N PRO A 21 -17.08 -4.50 -5.64
CA PRO A 21 -15.66 -4.20 -5.43
C PRO A 21 -14.71 -4.82 -6.46
N GLU A 22 -13.51 -4.23 -6.54
CA GLU A 22 -12.40 -4.79 -7.32
C GLU A 22 -11.94 -6.17 -6.78
N PRO A 23 -11.43 -7.05 -7.67
CA PRO A 23 -10.81 -8.31 -7.31
C PRO A 23 -9.62 -8.11 -6.36
N LEU A 24 -9.54 -8.95 -5.33
CA LEU A 24 -8.41 -9.01 -4.43
C LEU A 24 -7.31 -9.87 -5.05
N ASP A 25 -6.10 -9.31 -5.18
CA ASP A 25 -4.92 -10.12 -5.49
C ASP A 25 -4.63 -11.10 -4.34
N SER A 26 -3.95 -12.20 -4.65
CA SER A 26 -3.71 -13.31 -3.70
C SER A 26 -2.95 -12.87 -2.44
N THR A 27 -2.06 -11.87 -2.55
CA THR A 27 -1.32 -11.27 -1.44
C THR A 27 -2.20 -10.37 -0.56
N ARG A 28 -3.08 -9.57 -1.15
CA ARG A 28 -4.05 -8.73 -0.42
C ARG A 28 -5.09 -9.60 0.26
N ALA A 29 -5.60 -10.62 -0.42
CA ALA A 29 -6.68 -11.44 0.09
C ALA A 29 -6.26 -12.28 1.30
N ALA A 30 -5.06 -12.89 1.27
CA ALA A 30 -4.51 -13.63 2.41
C ALA A 30 -4.28 -12.76 3.66
N SER A 31 -4.08 -11.45 3.47
CA SER A 31 -3.86 -10.50 4.57
C SER A 31 -5.10 -9.69 4.94
N ILE A 32 -6.20 -9.76 4.17
CA ILE A 32 -7.35 -8.88 4.39
C ILE A 32 -8.06 -9.25 5.69
N VAL A 33 -8.32 -10.53 5.95
CA VAL A 33 -8.99 -11.00 7.18
C VAL A 33 -8.23 -10.54 8.44
N HIS A 34 -6.90 -10.56 8.41
CA HIS A 34 -6.05 -10.06 9.50
C HIS A 34 -5.99 -8.53 9.59
N ARG A 35 -6.20 -7.82 8.48
CA ARG A 35 -6.17 -6.35 8.42
C ARG A 35 -7.49 -5.68 8.76
N LEU A 36 -8.62 -6.36 8.57
CA LEU A 36 -9.92 -5.72 8.71
C LEU A 36 -10.26 -5.42 10.17
N ASN A 37 -9.81 -6.24 11.13
CA ASN A 37 -9.91 -6.04 12.59
C ASN A 37 -11.27 -5.52 13.10
N VAL A 38 -12.35 -5.72 12.33
CA VAL A 38 -13.75 -5.42 12.65
C VAL A 38 -14.51 -6.74 12.53
N PRO A 39 -15.22 -7.17 13.58
CA PRO A 39 -16.10 -8.33 13.49
C PRO A 39 -17.14 -8.10 12.40
N TYR A 40 -17.27 -9.04 11.45
CA TYR A 40 -18.28 -8.93 10.37
C TYR A 40 -19.70 -8.81 10.92
N THR A 41 -19.96 -9.40 12.09
CA THR A 41 -21.22 -9.27 12.84
C THR A 41 -21.57 -7.82 13.18
N TYR A 42 -20.58 -6.93 13.32
CA TYR A 42 -20.86 -5.51 13.51
C TYR A 42 -21.54 -4.88 12.28
N PHE A 43 -21.33 -5.42 11.07
CA PHE A 43 -22.02 -4.93 9.87
C PHE A 43 -23.39 -5.58 9.65
N ALA A 44 -23.80 -6.57 10.46
CA ALA A 44 -25.10 -7.22 10.34
C ALA A 44 -26.28 -6.40 10.91
N GLY A 45 -26.00 -5.36 11.70
CA GLY A 45 -27.00 -4.41 12.20
C GLY A 45 -27.20 -3.20 11.29
N THR A 46 -27.75 -2.11 11.83
CA THR A 46 -27.87 -0.84 11.09
C THR A 46 -26.50 -0.33 10.63
N THR A 47 -26.41 0.16 9.40
CA THR A 47 -25.15 0.60 8.78
C THR A 47 -24.50 1.73 9.60
N PRO A 48 -23.29 1.53 10.15
CA PRO A 48 -22.65 2.53 11.01
C PRO A 48 -22.15 3.74 10.21
N ILE A 49 -21.81 4.83 10.91
CA ILE A 49 -21.00 5.93 10.37
C ILE A 49 -19.52 5.67 10.66
N TYR A 50 -18.64 6.26 9.86
CA TYR A 50 -17.20 6.29 10.15
C TYR A 50 -16.80 7.65 10.72
N ILE A 51 -15.93 7.66 11.73
CA ILE A 51 -15.28 8.86 12.25
C ILE A 51 -13.77 8.63 12.33
N GLY A 52 -12.98 9.47 11.66
CA GLY A 52 -11.53 9.36 11.71
C GLY A 52 -10.77 10.61 11.27
N PHE A 53 -9.98 11.17 12.17
CA PHE A 53 -9.16 12.37 11.90
C PHE A 53 -7.72 12.04 11.48
N GLY A 54 -7.44 10.78 11.12
CA GLY A 54 -6.12 10.35 10.63
C GLY A 54 -5.02 10.44 11.69
N SER A 55 -3.81 10.78 11.25
CA SER A 55 -2.60 10.85 12.10
C SER A 55 -2.43 12.20 12.80
N ILE A 56 -3.51 12.96 12.99
CA ILE A 56 -3.45 14.28 13.59
C ILE A 56 -3.12 14.14 15.07
N VAL A 57 -2.05 14.83 15.50
CA VAL A 57 -1.70 14.97 16.90
C VAL A 57 -2.57 16.10 17.46
N VAL A 58 -3.37 15.76 18.46
CA VAL A 58 -4.22 16.67 19.21
C VAL A 58 -3.68 16.79 20.63
N ASP A 59 -3.75 18.00 21.18
CA ASP A 59 -3.20 18.31 22.50
C ASP A 59 -3.90 17.51 23.61
N ASP A 60 -5.23 17.33 23.52
CA ASP A 60 -6.03 16.51 24.44
C ASP A 60 -6.85 15.42 23.70
N PRO A 61 -6.27 14.22 23.49
CA PRO A 61 -6.97 13.08 22.87
C PRO A 61 -8.15 12.55 23.72
N ALA A 62 -8.12 12.73 25.04
CA ALA A 62 -9.17 12.24 25.93
C ALA A 62 -10.42 13.11 25.80
N GLN A 63 -10.26 14.43 25.75
CA GLN A 63 -11.36 15.35 25.48
C GLN A 63 -11.96 15.09 24.10
N LEU A 64 -11.14 14.89 23.07
CA LEU A 64 -11.64 14.54 21.74
C LEU A 64 -12.45 13.25 21.75
N THR A 65 -11.97 12.20 22.42
CA THR A 65 -12.70 10.93 22.56
C THR A 65 -14.07 11.13 23.18
N LYS A 66 -14.16 11.93 24.26
CA LYS A 66 -15.43 12.26 24.92
C LYS A 66 -16.39 13.01 24.00
N THR A 67 -15.90 14.02 23.28
CA THR A 67 -16.71 14.76 22.30
C THR A 67 -17.24 13.86 21.20
N LEU A 68 -16.43 12.92 20.71
CA LEU A 68 -16.86 11.94 19.72
C LEU A 68 -17.93 10.99 20.25
N PHE A 69 -17.75 10.46 21.46
CA PHE A 69 -18.74 9.57 22.08
C PHE A 69 -20.06 10.30 22.31
N GLU A 70 -20.00 11.55 22.76
CA GLU A 70 -21.19 12.37 22.95
C GLU A 70 -21.90 12.69 21.63
N ALA A 71 -21.16 13.02 20.57
CA ALA A 71 -21.73 13.23 19.24
C ALA A 71 -22.44 11.97 18.72
N VAL A 72 -21.83 10.79 18.89
CA VAL A 72 -22.46 9.52 18.50
C VAL A 72 -23.71 9.24 19.34
N ARG A 73 -23.66 9.51 20.65
CA ARG A 73 -24.83 9.39 21.54
C ARG A 73 -25.98 10.29 21.10
N LEU A 74 -25.70 11.55 20.76
CA LEU A 74 -26.71 12.54 20.34
C LEU A 74 -27.30 12.23 18.96
N THR A 75 -26.53 11.64 18.05
CA THR A 75 -27.05 11.20 16.74
C THR A 75 -27.85 9.90 16.82
N GLY A 76 -27.66 9.09 17.87
CA GLY A 76 -28.25 7.75 17.99
C GLY A 76 -27.67 6.73 17.01
N GLN A 77 -26.60 7.08 16.30
CA GLN A 77 -26.01 6.22 15.28
C GLN A 77 -25.06 5.20 15.89
N ARG A 78 -24.79 4.15 15.11
CA ARG A 78 -23.66 3.26 15.37
C ARG A 78 -22.41 3.85 14.70
N ALA A 79 -21.25 3.77 15.34
CA ALA A 79 -20.05 4.42 14.84
C ALA A 79 -18.80 3.54 14.88
N LEU A 80 -18.03 3.58 13.78
CA LEU A 80 -16.66 3.09 13.70
C LEU A 80 -15.72 4.27 13.92
N ILE A 81 -15.00 4.30 15.03
CA ILE A 81 -14.09 5.40 15.36
C ILE A 81 -12.64 4.94 15.20
N SER A 82 -11.92 5.51 14.23
CA SER A 82 -10.50 5.21 14.02
C SER A 82 -9.65 5.76 15.15
N LYS A 83 -8.88 4.89 15.82
CA LYS A 83 -8.02 5.29 16.95
C LYS A 83 -6.90 6.27 16.57
N GLY A 84 -6.53 6.32 15.29
CA GLY A 84 -5.41 7.12 14.79
C GLY A 84 -4.08 6.82 15.52
N TRP A 85 -3.13 7.75 15.42
CA TRP A 85 -1.86 7.69 16.18
C TRP A 85 -2.00 8.28 17.60
N GLY A 86 -3.14 8.88 17.91
CA GLY A 86 -3.39 9.63 19.15
C GLY A 86 -3.83 8.80 20.36
N LYS A 87 -3.81 7.45 20.29
CA LYS A 87 -4.30 6.56 21.36
C LYS A 87 -5.72 6.90 21.84
N LEU A 88 -6.66 7.14 20.91
CA LEU A 88 -8.08 7.31 21.27
C LEU A 88 -8.60 6.01 21.93
N GLY A 89 -9.28 6.15 23.07
CA GLY A 89 -9.79 5.02 23.86
C GLY A 89 -8.79 4.44 24.87
N GLY A 90 -8.31 5.26 25.81
CA GLY A 90 -7.61 4.80 27.03
C GLY A 90 -8.53 3.98 27.96
N ASP A 91 -8.39 4.09 29.29
CA ASP A 91 -9.22 3.38 30.31
C ASP A 91 -10.69 3.87 30.38
N VAL A 92 -11.27 4.28 29.26
CA VAL A 92 -12.64 4.81 29.18
C VAL A 92 -13.56 3.69 28.72
N ASP A 93 -14.69 3.53 29.39
CA ASP A 93 -15.73 2.58 29.01
C ASP A 93 -16.31 2.96 27.63
N ILE A 94 -16.36 1.98 26.73
CA ILE A 94 -16.75 2.20 25.32
C ILE A 94 -18.22 1.82 25.17
N PRO A 95 -19.09 2.74 24.74
CA PRO A 95 -20.51 2.43 24.51
C PRO A 95 -20.71 1.32 23.47
N ASP A 96 -21.74 0.47 23.65
CA ASP A 96 -22.03 -0.68 22.78
C ASP A 96 -22.25 -0.32 21.30
N ASN A 97 -22.74 0.88 21.02
CA ASN A 97 -22.95 1.38 19.66
C ASN A 97 -21.68 1.94 19.01
N ILE A 98 -20.52 1.88 19.67
CA ILE A 98 -19.23 2.38 19.19
C ILE A 98 -18.23 1.23 19.09
N PHE A 99 -17.58 1.11 17.94
CA PHE A 99 -16.45 0.20 17.76
C PHE A 99 -15.19 1.01 17.46
N LEU A 100 -14.18 0.87 18.32
CA LEU A 100 -12.90 1.53 18.13
C LEU A 100 -12.01 0.74 17.16
N LEU A 101 -11.82 1.31 15.98
CA LEU A 101 -11.12 0.72 14.85
C LEU A 101 -9.61 0.96 14.94
N GLY A 102 -8.84 -0.10 14.65
CA GLY A 102 -7.40 0.01 14.38
C GLY A 102 -7.10 0.49 12.96
N ASN A 103 -5.96 0.09 12.42
CA ASN A 103 -5.67 0.34 11.01
C ASN A 103 -6.57 -0.53 10.12
N CYS A 104 -7.31 0.08 9.20
CA CYS A 104 -8.20 -0.61 8.28
C CYS A 104 -8.18 0.08 6.89
N PRO A 105 -8.18 -0.67 5.77
CA PRO A 105 -8.25 -0.09 4.43
C PRO A 105 -9.57 0.67 4.21
N HIS A 106 -9.49 1.97 3.91
CA HIS A 106 -10.66 2.83 3.71
C HIS A 106 -11.48 2.48 2.46
N ASP A 107 -10.82 2.01 1.40
CA ASP A 107 -11.45 1.53 0.17
C ASP A 107 -12.47 0.42 0.44
N TRP A 108 -12.13 -0.50 1.35
CA TRP A 108 -13.03 -1.54 1.81
C TRP A 108 -14.02 -1.03 2.87
N LEU A 109 -13.52 -0.32 3.89
CA LEU A 109 -14.33 0.09 5.03
C LEU A 109 -15.51 0.96 4.63
N PHE A 110 -15.29 1.90 3.70
CA PHE A 110 -16.32 2.87 3.33
C PHE A 110 -17.45 2.28 2.49
N MET A 111 -17.31 1.04 1.98
CA MET A 111 -18.44 0.31 1.39
C MET A 111 -19.49 -0.09 2.43
N HIS A 112 -19.13 -0.05 3.72
CA HIS A 112 -19.95 -0.56 4.82
C HIS A 112 -20.40 0.54 5.80
N VAL A 113 -20.31 1.81 5.40
CA VAL A 113 -20.70 2.95 6.24
C VAL A 113 -21.65 3.90 5.51
N SER A 114 -22.49 4.57 6.27
CA SER A 114 -23.52 5.47 5.75
C SER A 114 -23.07 6.93 5.60
N CYS A 115 -21.98 7.30 6.27
CA CYS A 115 -21.39 8.64 6.27
C CYS A 115 -19.93 8.56 6.74
N VAL A 116 -19.08 9.47 6.24
CA VAL A 116 -17.65 9.55 6.59
C VAL A 116 -17.34 10.91 7.22
N ALA A 117 -17.17 10.96 8.54
CA ALA A 117 -16.67 12.14 9.24
C ALA A 117 -15.14 12.07 9.36
N HIS A 118 -14.43 13.06 8.83
CA HIS A 118 -12.97 13.03 8.80
C HIS A 118 -12.35 14.43 8.76
N HIS A 119 -11.02 14.48 8.78
CA HIS A 119 -10.25 15.72 8.86
C HIS A 119 -10.16 16.50 7.54
N GLY A 120 -10.68 15.99 6.41
CA GLY A 120 -10.55 16.65 5.11
C GLY A 120 -9.29 16.36 4.29
N GLY A 121 -8.49 15.33 4.61
CA GLY A 121 -7.34 14.96 3.77
C GLY A 121 -7.77 14.40 2.41
N ALA A 122 -7.12 14.85 1.33
CA ALA A 122 -7.49 14.57 -0.07
C ALA A 122 -7.84 13.10 -0.37
N GLY A 123 -6.99 12.17 0.08
CA GLY A 123 -7.21 10.73 -0.16
C GLY A 123 -8.41 10.16 0.60
N THR A 124 -8.70 10.65 1.81
CA THR A 124 -9.87 10.20 2.58
C THR A 124 -11.15 10.79 2.01
N THR A 125 -11.13 12.07 1.62
CA THR A 125 -12.24 12.74 0.93
C THR A 125 -12.61 11.97 -0.34
N ALA A 126 -11.62 11.70 -1.20
CA ALA A 126 -11.82 10.98 -2.45
C ALA A 126 -12.33 9.55 -2.21
N ALA A 127 -11.81 8.84 -1.19
CA ALA A 127 -12.26 7.49 -0.87
C ALA A 127 -13.73 7.45 -0.42
N GLY A 128 -14.17 8.40 0.42
CA GLY A 128 -15.58 8.48 0.85
C GLY A 128 -16.53 8.77 -0.31
N LEU A 129 -16.21 9.79 -1.11
CA LEU A 129 -17.01 10.18 -2.28
C LEU A 129 -17.03 9.10 -3.37
N ARG A 130 -15.93 8.36 -3.57
CA ARG A 130 -15.89 7.22 -4.49
C ARG A 130 -16.80 6.06 -4.06
N GLN A 131 -17.24 6.01 -2.81
CA GLN A 131 -18.26 5.06 -2.35
C GLN A 131 -19.67 5.67 -2.30
N GLY A 132 -19.82 6.94 -2.70
CA GLY A 132 -21.08 7.67 -2.60
C GLY A 132 -21.48 8.02 -1.16
N CYS A 133 -20.55 7.94 -0.22
CA CYS A 133 -20.81 8.33 1.16
C CYS A 133 -20.80 9.87 1.25
N PRO A 134 -21.82 10.49 1.87
CA PRO A 134 -21.74 11.88 2.26
C PRO A 134 -20.61 12.06 3.28
N THR A 135 -19.94 13.21 3.24
CA THR A 135 -18.82 13.52 4.14
C THR A 135 -19.22 14.49 5.24
N VAL A 136 -18.44 14.52 6.32
CA VAL A 136 -18.43 15.59 7.31
C VAL A 136 -16.97 15.96 7.55
N ILE A 137 -16.52 17.05 6.91
CA ILE A 137 -15.13 17.50 7.04
C ILE A 137 -14.98 18.46 8.23
N VAL A 138 -14.14 18.06 9.19
CA VAL A 138 -13.69 18.89 10.32
C VAL A 138 -12.22 19.26 10.10
N PRO A 139 -11.91 20.41 9.48
CA PRO A 139 -10.55 20.73 9.10
C PRO A 139 -9.71 21.20 10.30
N PHE A 140 -8.47 20.73 10.35
CA PHE A 140 -7.44 21.11 11.31
C PHE A 140 -6.42 22.09 10.70
N PHE A 141 -5.90 21.80 9.50
CA PHE A 141 -4.89 22.63 8.81
C PHE A 141 -4.69 22.24 7.33
N GLY A 142 -3.82 22.97 6.62
CA GLY A 142 -3.36 22.59 5.27
C GLY A 142 -4.43 22.74 4.20
N ASP A 143 -4.57 21.73 3.35
CA ASP A 143 -5.55 21.66 2.26
C ASP A 143 -6.96 21.24 2.72
N GLN A 144 -7.13 20.90 4.00
CA GLN A 144 -8.39 20.39 4.53
C GLN A 144 -9.57 21.38 4.42
N PRO A 145 -9.42 22.69 4.72
CA PRO A 145 -10.50 23.66 4.51
C PRO A 145 -10.88 23.81 3.03
N PHE A 146 -9.92 23.65 2.12
CA PHE A 146 -10.19 23.68 0.69
C PHE A 146 -11.10 22.51 0.29
N TRP A 147 -10.77 21.29 0.72
CA TRP A 147 -11.62 20.13 0.45
C TRP A 147 -13.02 20.29 1.04
N GLY A 148 -13.13 20.77 2.28
CA GLY A 148 -14.44 21.04 2.87
C GLY A 148 -15.27 22.03 2.04
N SER A 149 -14.65 23.16 1.64
CA SER A 149 -15.31 24.13 0.76
C SER A 149 -15.74 23.54 -0.59
N ILE A 150 -14.97 22.63 -1.17
CA ILE A 150 -15.28 21.98 -2.45
C ILE A 150 -16.47 21.02 -2.29
N VAL A 151 -16.46 20.16 -1.29
CA VAL A 151 -17.51 19.14 -1.11
C VAL A 151 -18.82 19.78 -0.64
N ALA A 152 -18.75 20.78 0.25
CA ALA A 152 -19.94 21.51 0.69
C ALA A 152 -20.61 22.27 -0.47
N ARG A 153 -19.83 22.89 -1.36
CA ARG A 153 -20.37 23.52 -2.58
C ARG A 153 -21.01 22.53 -3.55
N ALA A 154 -20.53 21.29 -3.55
CA ALA A 154 -21.12 20.20 -4.33
C ALA A 154 -22.36 19.58 -3.64
N GLY A 155 -22.71 20.01 -2.42
CA GLY A 155 -23.87 19.54 -1.69
C GLY A 155 -23.73 18.16 -1.06
N ALA A 156 -22.53 17.55 -1.10
CA ALA A 156 -22.26 16.22 -0.54
C ALA A 156 -21.77 16.24 0.92
N GLU A 157 -21.76 17.42 1.55
CA GLU A 157 -21.57 17.59 2.99
C GLU A 157 -22.25 18.88 3.51
N PRO A 158 -22.52 18.98 4.82
CA PRO A 158 -22.84 20.25 5.47
C PRO A 158 -21.66 21.25 5.42
N PRO A 159 -21.90 22.55 5.68
CA PRO A 159 -20.82 23.53 5.81
C PRO A 159 -19.75 23.07 6.82
N PRO A 160 -18.45 23.04 6.44
CA PRO A 160 -17.40 22.51 7.30
C PRO A 160 -17.14 23.44 8.49
N VAL A 161 -17.00 22.86 9.68
CA VAL A 161 -16.67 23.58 10.92
C VAL A 161 -15.22 23.27 11.31
N PRO A 162 -14.30 24.25 11.30
CA PRO A 162 -12.92 24.03 11.72
C PRO A 162 -12.83 23.47 13.14
N PHE A 163 -11.89 22.57 13.38
CA PHE A 163 -11.74 21.89 14.68
C PHE A 163 -11.67 22.86 15.87
N LYS A 164 -10.98 24.00 15.69
CA LYS A 164 -10.84 25.04 16.73
C LYS A 164 -12.15 25.76 17.09
N GLN A 165 -13.17 25.64 16.25
CA GLN A 165 -14.49 26.28 16.41
C GLN A 165 -15.58 25.24 16.71
N LEU A 166 -15.24 23.96 16.76
CA LEU A 166 -16.18 22.86 16.91
C LEU A 166 -16.75 22.86 18.34
N THR A 167 -18.07 22.99 18.44
CA THR A 167 -18.85 22.84 19.67
C THR A 167 -19.37 21.40 19.82
N ALA A 168 -19.98 21.08 20.97
CA ALA A 168 -20.52 19.75 21.22
C ALA A 168 -21.72 19.42 20.32
N GLU A 169 -22.42 20.46 19.85
CA GLU A 169 -23.63 20.37 19.03
C GLU A 169 -23.32 20.31 17.52
N ASP A 170 -22.18 20.86 17.09
CA ASP A 170 -21.85 20.99 15.67
C ASP A 170 -21.65 19.64 14.97
N LEU A 171 -20.83 18.76 15.55
CA LEU A 171 -20.54 17.45 14.96
C LEU A 171 -21.81 16.57 14.82
N PRO A 172 -22.64 16.39 15.86
CA PRO A 172 -23.88 15.64 15.71
C PRO A 172 -24.87 16.29 14.73
N ALA A 173 -24.99 17.62 14.70
CA ALA A 173 -25.82 18.32 13.71
C ALA A 173 -25.32 18.09 12.28
N ALA A 174 -24.00 18.17 12.06
CA ALA A 174 -23.37 17.92 10.77
C ALA A 174 -23.58 16.46 10.31
N ILE A 175 -23.44 15.49 11.20
CA ILE A 175 -23.71 14.07 10.90
C ILE A 175 -25.16 13.87 10.47
N ASN A 176 -26.11 14.41 11.23
CA ASN A 176 -27.54 14.29 10.89
C ASN A 176 -27.86 14.95 9.53
N LYS A 177 -27.25 16.10 9.24
CA LYS A 177 -27.38 16.80 7.95
C LYS A 177 -26.77 16.01 6.79
N ALA A 178 -25.60 15.41 7.00
CA ALA A 178 -24.96 14.54 6.02
C ALA A 178 -25.81 13.30 5.74
N LEU A 179 -26.54 12.82 6.75
CA LEU A 179 -27.48 11.73 6.65
C LEU A 179 -28.88 12.16 6.17
N GLU A 180 -29.05 13.32 5.54
CA GLU A 180 -30.29 13.63 4.83
C GLU A 180 -30.30 13.02 3.43
N PRO A 181 -31.47 12.71 2.84
CA PRO A 181 -31.57 12.16 1.49
C PRO A 181 -30.90 13.03 0.41
N SER A 182 -30.99 14.35 0.53
CA SER A 182 -30.39 15.31 -0.40
C SER A 182 -28.87 15.20 -0.45
N THR A 183 -28.21 15.18 0.71
CA THR A 183 -26.75 15.08 0.80
C THR A 183 -26.24 13.72 0.29
N ARG A 184 -26.95 12.64 0.61
CA ARG A 184 -26.66 11.29 0.08
C ARG A 184 -26.81 11.22 -1.44
N HIS A 185 -27.83 11.88 -1.99
CA HIS A 185 -28.05 11.93 -3.43
C HIS A 185 -26.89 12.66 -4.12
N ALA A 186 -26.50 13.84 -3.62
CA ALA A 186 -25.36 14.59 -4.16
C ALA A 186 -24.05 13.79 -4.10
N ALA A 187 -23.79 13.08 -2.99
CA ALA A 187 -22.62 12.20 -2.88
C ALA A 187 -22.65 11.05 -3.90
N SER A 188 -23.84 10.50 -4.19
CA SER A 188 -24.02 9.47 -5.22
C SER A 188 -23.78 10.00 -6.63
N GLU A 189 -24.22 11.22 -6.95
CA GLU A 189 -23.92 11.84 -8.24
C GLU A 189 -22.41 12.07 -8.44
N ILE A 190 -21.70 12.46 -7.37
CA ILE A 190 -20.24 12.60 -7.40
C ILE A 190 -19.58 11.25 -7.65
N ARG A 191 -20.00 10.19 -6.95
CA ARG A 191 -19.52 8.82 -7.16
C ARG A 191 -19.64 8.41 -8.62
N ASP A 192 -20.80 8.62 -9.22
CA ASP A 192 -21.08 8.17 -10.58
C ASP A 192 -20.22 8.94 -11.60
N ARG A 193 -19.96 10.23 -11.35
CA ARG A 193 -19.00 11.02 -12.13
C ARG A 193 -17.57 10.50 -11.97
N MET A 194 -17.10 10.28 -10.74
CA MET A 194 -15.77 9.75 -10.45
C MET A 194 -15.55 8.36 -11.08
N ALA A 195 -16.59 7.53 -11.15
CA ALA A 195 -16.52 6.21 -11.78
C ALA A 195 -16.27 6.29 -13.30
N SER A 196 -16.67 7.39 -13.95
CA SER A 196 -16.44 7.63 -15.38
C SER A 196 -15.07 8.24 -15.69
N GLU A 197 -14.28 8.62 -14.69
CA GLU A 197 -12.99 9.28 -14.88
C GLU A 197 -11.85 8.29 -15.13
N THR A 198 -10.96 8.62 -16.08
CA THR A 198 -9.77 7.83 -16.41
C THR A 198 -8.47 8.51 -15.97
N GLY A 199 -8.50 9.18 -14.81
CA GLY A 199 -7.39 10.01 -14.32
C GLY A 199 -6.05 9.27 -14.23
N THR A 200 -6.02 8.07 -13.67
CA THR A 200 -4.81 7.25 -13.55
C THR A 200 -4.24 6.85 -14.92
N GLU A 201 -5.11 6.43 -15.85
CA GLU A 201 -4.68 6.09 -17.20
C GLU A 201 -4.12 7.31 -17.93
N ASN A 202 -4.82 8.45 -17.87
CA ASN A 202 -4.36 9.70 -18.47
C ASN A 202 -3.00 10.15 -17.89
N ALA A 203 -2.78 9.96 -16.59
CA ALA A 203 -1.50 10.25 -15.94
C ALA A 203 -0.38 9.32 -16.45
N VAL A 204 -0.64 8.01 -16.54
CA VAL A 204 0.32 7.03 -17.08
C VAL A 204 0.64 7.33 -18.54
N GLN A 205 -0.37 7.57 -19.38
CA GLN A 205 -0.16 7.95 -20.77
C GLN A 205 0.62 9.27 -20.88
N SER A 206 0.30 10.25 -20.04
CA SER A 206 1.05 11.51 -19.98
C SER A 206 2.52 11.28 -19.62
N PHE A 207 2.79 10.44 -18.62
CA PHE A 207 4.15 10.06 -18.24
C PHE A 207 4.89 9.41 -19.42
N HIS A 208 4.28 8.43 -20.10
CA HIS A 208 4.90 7.76 -21.24
C HIS A 208 5.12 8.68 -22.44
N ARG A 209 4.21 9.63 -22.72
CA ARG A 209 4.40 10.63 -23.80
C ARG A 209 5.62 11.53 -23.57
N HIS A 210 5.96 11.81 -22.31
CA HIS A 210 7.12 12.63 -21.96
C HIS A 210 8.40 11.81 -21.75
N LEU A 211 8.31 10.49 -21.81
CA LEU A 211 9.44 9.60 -21.66
C LEU A 211 10.11 9.39 -23.02
N ASN A 212 11.34 9.87 -23.17
CA ASN A 212 12.11 9.62 -24.40
C ASN A 212 12.70 8.20 -24.38
N LEU A 213 11.90 7.21 -24.77
CA LEU A 213 12.28 5.79 -24.82
C LEU A 213 13.56 5.54 -25.64
N GLY A 214 13.76 6.29 -26.73
CA GLY A 214 14.97 6.18 -27.55
C GLY A 214 16.26 6.58 -26.81
N ARG A 215 16.16 7.44 -25.79
CA ARG A 215 17.29 7.72 -24.88
C ARG A 215 17.48 6.61 -23.87
N LEU A 216 16.42 5.93 -23.46
CA LEU A 216 16.47 4.96 -22.37
C LEU A 216 16.86 3.55 -22.81
N HIS A 217 16.68 3.19 -24.08
CA HIS A 217 16.93 1.82 -24.55
C HIS A 217 18.35 1.61 -25.09
N CYS A 218 18.85 0.40 -24.88
CA CYS A 218 20.05 -0.08 -25.54
C CYS A 218 19.80 -0.28 -27.04
N VAL A 219 20.80 0.05 -27.87
CA VAL A 219 20.70 -0.09 -29.34
C VAL A 219 20.70 -1.56 -29.76
N ILE A 220 21.50 -2.40 -29.10
CA ILE A 220 21.67 -3.82 -29.44
C ILE A 220 20.58 -4.70 -28.80
N CYS A 221 20.09 -4.32 -27.63
CA CYS A 221 19.01 -5.02 -26.91
C CYS A 221 17.91 -4.00 -26.56
N PRO A 222 16.99 -3.69 -27.49
CA PRO A 222 15.98 -2.64 -27.30
C PRO A 222 15.03 -2.85 -26.12
N ASP A 223 14.90 -4.10 -25.67
CA ASP A 223 14.16 -4.52 -24.47
C ASP A 223 14.86 -4.18 -23.15
N ARG A 224 16.09 -3.67 -23.20
CA ARG A 224 16.93 -3.43 -22.01
C ARG A 224 17.34 -1.95 -21.90
N PRO A 225 17.44 -1.42 -20.66
CA PRO A 225 17.88 -0.05 -20.46
C PRO A 225 19.33 0.14 -20.91
N ALA A 226 19.61 1.30 -21.52
CA ALA A 226 20.95 1.78 -21.79
C ALA A 226 21.61 2.23 -20.48
N VAL A 227 22.72 1.59 -20.13
CA VAL A 227 23.50 1.86 -18.91
C VAL A 227 24.91 2.32 -19.26
N TRP A 228 25.44 1.87 -20.40
CA TRP A 228 26.80 2.13 -20.85
C TRP A 228 26.82 2.82 -22.19
N TRP A 229 27.86 3.60 -22.40
CA TRP A 229 28.09 4.37 -23.61
C TRP A 229 29.55 4.19 -24.03
N VAL A 230 29.79 4.00 -25.32
CA VAL A 230 31.15 3.94 -25.88
C VAL A 230 31.41 5.24 -26.65
N ARG A 231 32.36 6.04 -26.15
CA ARG A 231 32.63 7.42 -26.65
C ARG A 231 32.94 7.47 -28.13
N ASN A 232 33.65 6.47 -28.65
CA ASN A 232 34.14 6.51 -30.02
C ASN A 232 33.05 6.20 -31.05
N TRP A 233 31.99 5.47 -30.65
CA TRP A 233 30.96 4.98 -31.58
C TRP A 233 29.60 5.65 -31.37
N ASN A 234 29.41 6.39 -30.28
CA ASN A 234 28.13 7.03 -29.95
C ASN A 234 26.97 5.99 -29.82
N ILE A 235 27.30 4.77 -29.36
CA ILE A 235 26.34 3.67 -29.19
C ILE A 235 26.08 3.40 -27.71
N LYS A 236 24.80 3.29 -27.38
CA LYS A 236 24.27 3.00 -26.05
C LYS A 236 24.05 1.51 -25.85
N HIS A 237 24.61 0.97 -24.77
CA HIS A 237 24.63 -0.44 -24.45
C HIS A 237 23.94 -0.69 -23.10
N SER A 238 23.21 -1.80 -23.02
CA SER A 238 22.79 -2.35 -21.73
C SER A 238 24.00 -2.98 -21.03
N SER A 239 23.90 -3.23 -19.74
CA SER A 239 24.94 -3.97 -19.00
C SER A 239 25.21 -5.34 -19.62
N PHE A 240 24.16 -6.00 -20.14
CA PHE A 240 24.29 -7.28 -20.84
C PHE A 240 25.12 -7.14 -22.12
N ALA A 241 24.74 -6.23 -23.03
CA ALA A 241 25.43 -6.03 -24.29
C ALA A 241 26.90 -5.58 -24.08
N ALA A 242 27.14 -4.67 -23.13
CA ALA A 242 28.48 -4.22 -22.78
C ALA A 242 29.35 -5.37 -22.23
N GLY A 243 28.77 -6.23 -21.39
CA GLY A 243 29.46 -7.40 -20.84
C GLY A 243 29.92 -8.39 -21.91
N ILE A 244 29.03 -8.72 -22.87
CA ILE A 244 29.37 -9.62 -23.98
C ILE A 244 30.47 -9.02 -24.87
N LEU A 245 30.35 -7.75 -25.23
CA LEU A 245 31.34 -7.06 -26.08
C LEU A 245 32.72 -6.95 -25.41
N ALA A 246 32.76 -6.77 -24.10
CA ALA A 246 33.99 -6.79 -23.34
C ALA A 246 34.60 -8.19 -23.24
N GLN A 247 33.78 -9.21 -22.96
CA GLN A 247 34.23 -10.60 -22.79
C GLN A 247 34.76 -11.22 -24.09
N THR A 248 34.12 -10.89 -25.21
CA THR A 248 34.51 -11.38 -26.55
C THR A 248 35.70 -10.61 -27.14
N GLY A 249 36.17 -9.56 -26.47
CA GLY A 249 37.30 -8.75 -26.92
C GLY A 249 36.97 -7.77 -28.06
N HIS A 250 35.69 -7.59 -28.40
CA HIS A 250 35.28 -6.63 -29.43
C HIS A 250 35.39 -5.17 -28.98
N ILE A 251 35.25 -4.89 -27.68
CA ILE A 251 35.44 -3.55 -27.10
C ILE A 251 36.23 -3.67 -25.80
N ASP A 252 37.32 -2.90 -25.65
CA ASP A 252 38.05 -2.82 -24.37
C ASP A 252 37.12 -2.25 -23.28
N SER A 253 37.07 -2.93 -22.13
CA SER A 253 36.24 -2.57 -20.98
C SER A 253 36.45 -1.13 -20.51
N LYS A 254 37.66 -0.58 -20.68
CA LYS A 254 38.01 0.80 -20.32
C LYS A 254 37.36 1.86 -21.23
N SER A 255 36.83 1.43 -22.37
CA SER A 255 36.18 2.31 -23.34
C SER A 255 34.72 2.61 -22.98
N PHE A 256 34.12 1.84 -22.08
CA PHE A 256 32.77 2.09 -21.59
C PHE A 256 32.75 3.20 -20.54
N ALA A 257 31.80 4.12 -20.67
CA ALA A 257 31.45 5.10 -19.66
C ALA A 257 29.98 4.93 -19.28
N LEU A 258 29.63 5.33 -18.06
CA LEU A 258 28.23 5.31 -17.61
C LEU A 258 27.41 6.26 -18.49
N TYR A 259 26.34 5.74 -19.07
CA TYR A 259 25.39 6.51 -19.83
C TYR A 259 24.33 7.10 -18.90
N ARG A 260 24.15 8.41 -18.95
CA ARG A 260 23.11 9.12 -18.21
C ARG A 260 22.09 9.67 -19.19
N ALA A 261 20.96 8.98 -19.29
CA ALA A 261 19.90 9.32 -20.24
C ALA A 261 19.34 10.73 -20.00
N GLN A 262 19.18 11.10 -18.73
CA GLN A 262 18.80 12.43 -18.29
C GLN A 262 19.38 12.70 -16.91
N GLU A 263 19.94 13.88 -16.71
CA GLU A 263 20.31 14.38 -15.38
C GLU A 263 19.34 15.49 -15.01
N TYR A 264 18.82 15.40 -13.79
CA TYR A 264 17.97 16.43 -13.21
C TYR A 264 18.79 17.14 -12.13
N GLU A 265 18.76 18.47 -12.13
CA GLU A 265 19.29 19.26 -11.00
C GLU A 265 18.37 19.04 -9.80
N THR A 266 18.86 18.30 -8.80
CA THR A 266 18.14 18.07 -7.55
C THR A 266 18.27 19.22 -6.56
N ASP A 267 19.23 20.11 -6.78
CA ASP A 267 19.65 21.14 -5.82
C ASP A 267 19.17 22.55 -6.23
N ARG A 268 18.02 22.64 -6.90
CA ARG A 268 17.44 23.94 -7.25
C ARG A 268 16.93 24.64 -6.00
N ASP A 269 17.50 25.81 -5.71
CA ASP A 269 16.93 26.77 -4.78
C ASP A 269 15.56 27.24 -5.32
N PRO A 270 14.45 27.08 -4.57
CA PRO A 270 13.12 27.52 -4.99
C PRO A 270 13.03 29.01 -5.38
N ASN A 271 14.00 29.83 -4.97
CA ASN A 271 14.04 31.27 -5.27
C ASN A 271 14.78 31.65 -6.57
N ASP A 272 15.46 30.72 -7.26
CA ASP A 272 16.18 31.03 -8.51
C ASP A 272 15.22 31.02 -9.72
N SER A 273 14.47 32.11 -9.90
CA SER A 273 13.56 32.28 -11.02
C SER A 273 14.30 32.47 -12.35
N GLY A 274 14.43 31.39 -13.13
CA GLY A 274 14.19 31.39 -14.58
C GLY A 274 15.23 32.00 -15.53
N SER A 275 16.42 32.43 -15.08
CA SER A 275 17.39 33.09 -15.99
C SER A 275 18.30 32.14 -16.80
N LYS A 276 18.53 30.91 -16.34
CA LYS A 276 19.53 30.00 -16.96
C LYS A 276 19.00 29.12 -18.09
N GLN A 277 17.68 28.98 -18.23
CA GLN A 277 17.10 28.07 -19.24
C GLN A 277 17.20 28.61 -20.66
N ARG A 278 17.45 29.93 -20.82
CA ARG A 278 17.51 30.60 -22.12
C ARG A 278 18.90 30.61 -22.76
N ARG A 279 19.97 30.30 -22.02
CA ARG A 279 21.36 30.30 -22.55
C ARG A 279 21.87 28.97 -23.09
N ARG A 280 21.20 27.84 -22.84
CA ARG A 280 21.67 26.52 -23.31
C ARG A 280 21.02 26.01 -24.61
N ARG A 281 19.99 26.69 -25.13
CA ARG A 281 19.40 26.31 -26.43
C ARG A 281 20.22 26.80 -27.63
N GLU A 282 21.12 27.76 -27.46
CA GLU A 282 21.95 28.28 -28.56
C GLU A 282 23.27 27.50 -28.74
N ASP A 283 23.83 26.91 -27.67
CA ASP A 283 25.12 26.20 -27.73
C ASP A 283 25.08 24.82 -28.41
N ASP A 284 23.91 24.17 -28.54
CA ASP A 284 23.79 22.87 -29.23
C ASP A 284 23.89 23.00 -30.77
N SER A 285 23.99 24.23 -31.31
CA SER A 285 24.11 24.49 -32.75
C SER A 285 25.53 24.81 -33.24
N LEU A 286 26.52 24.92 -32.35
CA LEU A 286 27.86 25.41 -32.67
C LEU A 286 28.99 24.61 -32.00
N GLN A 287 29.10 23.31 -32.27
CA GLN A 287 30.37 22.59 -32.07
C GLN A 287 30.69 21.64 -33.22
N THR A 288 30.89 22.23 -34.40
CA THR A 288 31.78 21.69 -35.43
C THR A 288 32.88 22.72 -35.71
N SER A 289 34.10 22.43 -35.28
CA SER A 289 35.40 22.92 -35.82
C SER A 289 36.40 23.29 -34.71
N GLY A 290 37.55 22.60 -34.73
CA GLY A 290 38.83 23.31 -34.65
C GLY A 290 39.57 23.44 -33.32
N ARG A 291 40.52 22.51 -33.12
CA ARG A 291 41.94 22.71 -32.69
C ARG A 291 42.32 23.05 -31.24
N ASN A 292 43.07 22.09 -30.67
CA ASN A 292 44.36 22.17 -29.96
C ASN A 292 44.83 23.48 -29.31
N SER A 293 45.09 23.40 -28.00
CA SER A 293 46.39 23.77 -27.42
C SER A 293 46.56 23.20 -26.02
N ALA A 294 47.74 22.63 -25.75
CA ALA A 294 48.12 22.01 -24.50
C ALA A 294 48.48 23.03 -23.40
N SER A 295 48.25 22.67 -22.13
CA SER A 295 49.24 22.92 -21.07
C SER A 295 49.03 21.98 -19.89
N HIS A 296 50.15 21.46 -19.39
CA HIS A 296 50.29 20.60 -18.22
C HIS A 296 49.93 21.31 -16.92
N LYS A 297 49.40 20.54 -15.95
CA LYS A 297 50.00 20.43 -14.62
C LYS A 297 49.58 19.11 -13.94
N ARG A 298 50.58 18.30 -13.61
CA ARG A 298 50.50 17.09 -12.77
C ARG A 298 50.49 17.48 -11.29
N GLY A 299 49.65 16.82 -10.51
CA GLY A 299 49.74 16.71 -9.05
C GLY A 299 49.18 15.34 -8.65
N ALA A 300 49.99 14.53 -7.97
CA ALA A 300 49.83 13.09 -7.85
C ALA A 300 48.86 12.65 -6.74
N ALA A 301 48.10 11.56 -6.99
CA ALA A 301 47.61 10.66 -5.95
C ALA A 301 47.54 9.23 -6.51
N LYS A 302 47.99 8.29 -5.68
CA LYS A 302 48.46 6.93 -5.98
C LYS A 302 47.32 5.93 -6.26
N ASN A 303 47.63 5.00 -7.18
CA ASN A 303 47.25 3.59 -7.26
C ASN A 303 46.06 3.07 -6.41
N SER A 304 44.96 2.75 -7.08
CA SER A 304 44.07 1.61 -6.74
C SER A 304 43.15 1.24 -7.92
N ARG A 305 43.73 0.88 -9.08
CA ARG A 305 42.93 0.54 -10.28
C ARG A 305 43.42 -0.76 -10.94
N ALA A 306 43.04 -1.90 -10.36
CA ALA A 306 43.13 -3.22 -11.00
C ALA A 306 42.33 -4.34 -10.28
N LYS A 307 41.16 -4.06 -9.67
CA LYS A 307 40.38 -5.10 -8.95
C LYS A 307 38.84 -4.95 -8.98
N SER A 308 38.24 -4.47 -10.07
CA SER A 308 36.75 -4.45 -10.17
C SER A 308 36.19 -5.06 -11.45
N MET A 309 36.89 -6.03 -12.04
CA MET A 309 36.51 -6.58 -13.36
C MET A 309 36.44 -8.12 -13.46
N VAL A 310 36.50 -8.86 -12.34
CA VAL A 310 36.49 -10.34 -12.39
C VAL A 310 35.52 -10.98 -11.36
N ALA A 311 34.64 -10.22 -10.70
CA ALA A 311 33.87 -10.77 -9.57
C ALA A 311 32.36 -11.00 -9.81
N GLU A 312 31.84 -10.94 -11.04
CA GLU A 312 30.38 -11.06 -11.24
C GLU A 312 29.91 -12.06 -12.30
N THR A 313 30.78 -12.94 -12.80
CA THR A 313 30.40 -13.94 -13.82
C THR A 313 30.42 -15.39 -13.30
N GLU A 314 30.88 -15.64 -12.07
CA GLU A 314 30.95 -17.01 -11.50
C GLU A 314 29.82 -17.35 -10.50
N TYR A 315 29.06 -16.35 -10.03
CA TYR A 315 28.04 -16.55 -8.98
C TYR A 315 26.70 -17.13 -9.49
N ILE A 316 26.40 -16.99 -10.79
CA ILE A 316 25.11 -17.38 -11.37
C ILE A 316 25.16 -18.80 -11.97
N ALA A 317 26.31 -19.24 -12.48
CA ALA A 317 26.43 -20.54 -13.16
C ALA A 317 26.46 -21.75 -12.21
N THR A 318 27.02 -21.60 -11.00
CA THR A 318 27.16 -22.70 -10.04
C THR A 318 25.94 -22.93 -9.14
N ARG A 319 24.98 -21.98 -9.10
CA ARG A 319 23.77 -22.09 -8.25
C ARG A 319 22.58 -22.77 -8.95
N LEU A 320 22.65 -22.95 -10.28
CA LEU A 320 21.56 -23.54 -11.06
C LEU A 320 21.59 -25.09 -11.08
N LEU A 321 22.77 -25.72 -10.93
CA LEU A 321 22.90 -27.18 -11.08
C LEU A 321 22.68 -28.00 -9.79
N LYS A 322 22.60 -27.38 -8.61
CA LYS A 322 22.45 -28.10 -7.31
C LYS A 322 21.04 -28.13 -6.72
N LYS A 323 20.03 -27.53 -7.36
CA LYS A 323 18.71 -27.30 -6.75
C LYS A 323 17.56 -28.21 -7.18
N THR A 324 17.76 -29.18 -8.06
CA THR A 324 16.68 -30.07 -8.52
C THR A 324 16.60 -31.42 -7.80
N ALA A 325 17.64 -31.85 -7.07
CA ALA A 325 17.62 -33.15 -6.38
C ALA A 325 17.13 -33.12 -4.91
N LYS A 326 17.05 -31.94 -4.26
CA LYS A 326 16.79 -31.83 -2.81
C LYS A 326 15.37 -31.42 -2.42
N ALA A 327 14.51 -31.10 -3.40
CA ALA A 327 13.18 -30.54 -3.15
C ALA A 327 12.12 -31.56 -2.68
N ILE A 328 12.40 -32.87 -2.76
CA ILE A 328 11.43 -33.92 -2.37
C ILE A 328 11.64 -34.40 -0.92
N VAL A 329 12.84 -34.24 -0.33
CA VAL A 329 13.18 -34.87 0.97
C VAL A 329 13.25 -33.88 2.14
N SER A 330 13.09 -32.58 1.93
CA SER A 330 13.12 -31.61 3.04
C SER A 330 11.91 -30.69 3.03
N VAL A 331 10.76 -31.20 3.51
CA VAL A 331 9.78 -30.31 4.13
C VAL A 331 10.40 -29.85 5.45
N PRO A 332 10.70 -28.55 5.65
CA PRO A 332 11.36 -28.09 6.86
C PRO A 332 10.51 -28.42 8.09
N ALA A 333 11.14 -28.89 9.17
CA ALA A 333 10.44 -29.17 10.44
C ALA A 333 9.65 -27.95 10.95
N ASP A 334 10.12 -26.75 10.64
CA ASP A 334 9.41 -25.50 10.94
C ASP A 334 8.08 -25.37 10.19
N LEU A 335 7.98 -25.87 8.95
CA LEU A 335 6.73 -25.85 8.18
C LEU A 335 5.72 -26.84 8.75
N THR A 336 6.17 -28.04 9.12
CA THR A 336 5.33 -29.05 9.80
C THR A 336 4.88 -28.55 11.17
N LEU A 337 5.78 -27.92 11.94
CA LEU A 337 5.48 -27.30 13.23
C LEU A 337 4.53 -26.10 13.09
N SER A 338 4.67 -25.31 12.03
CA SER A 338 3.80 -24.15 11.75
C SER A 338 2.41 -24.59 11.30
N LEU A 339 2.31 -25.65 10.48
CA LEU A 339 1.04 -26.29 10.12
C LEU A 339 0.37 -26.89 11.36
N SER A 340 1.11 -27.62 12.19
CA SER A 340 0.60 -28.19 13.44
C SER A 340 0.11 -27.10 14.41
N LYS A 341 0.85 -26.01 14.59
CA LYS A 341 0.41 -24.84 15.38
C LYS A 341 -0.79 -24.13 14.76
N GLY A 342 -0.89 -24.08 13.44
CA GLY A 342 -2.03 -23.50 12.71
C GLY A 342 -3.32 -24.27 12.98
N PHE A 343 -3.29 -25.60 12.81
CA PHE A 343 -4.45 -26.46 13.09
C PHE A 343 -4.78 -26.56 14.58
N HIS A 344 -3.78 -26.58 15.46
CA HIS A 344 -4.02 -26.59 16.91
C HIS A 344 -4.67 -25.29 17.42
N ASN A 345 -4.39 -24.14 16.80
CA ASN A 345 -5.05 -22.89 17.15
C ASN A 345 -6.32 -22.62 16.34
N ALA A 346 -6.63 -23.43 15.32
CA ALA A 346 -7.84 -23.33 14.48
C ALA A 346 -9.14 -23.15 15.30
N PRO A 347 -9.36 -23.86 16.42
CA PRO A 347 -10.58 -23.69 17.22
C PRO A 347 -10.61 -22.39 18.04
N LYS A 348 -9.45 -21.82 18.41
CA LYS A 348 -9.37 -20.52 19.11
C LYS A 348 -9.82 -19.35 18.22
N TYR A 349 -9.77 -19.50 16.89
CA TYR A 349 -10.26 -18.49 15.95
C TYR A 349 -11.80 -18.37 15.93
N TYR A 350 -12.51 -19.31 16.55
CA TYR A 350 -13.98 -19.29 16.70
C TYR A 350 -14.43 -19.31 18.17
N HIS A 351 -13.53 -18.93 19.10
CA HIS A 351 -13.78 -18.86 20.55
C HIS A 351 -14.16 -20.19 21.25
N ASP A 352 -13.73 -21.33 20.72
CA ASP A 352 -13.92 -22.64 21.36
C ASP A 352 -12.95 -22.85 22.54
N THR A 353 -13.47 -23.14 23.73
CA THR A 353 -12.71 -23.34 24.98
C THR A 353 -12.40 -24.81 25.31
N THR A 354 -12.85 -25.75 24.48
CA THR A 354 -12.71 -27.20 24.73
C THR A 354 -11.35 -27.80 24.35
N VAL A 355 -10.42 -26.97 23.85
CA VAL A 355 -9.12 -27.41 23.34
C VAL A 355 -8.16 -27.86 24.46
N ARG A 356 -7.60 -29.07 24.31
CA ARG A 356 -6.63 -29.67 25.24
C ARG A 356 -5.31 -28.88 25.30
N LYS A 357 -4.75 -28.69 26.50
CA LYS A 357 -3.46 -28.00 26.71
C LYS A 357 -2.28 -28.85 26.24
N LEU A 358 -1.30 -28.21 25.57
CA LEU A 358 -0.10 -28.84 25.01
C LEU A 358 0.74 -29.56 26.07
N ALA A 359 1.15 -30.80 25.77
CA ALA A 359 2.15 -31.51 26.56
C ALA A 359 3.56 -30.93 26.31
N ARG A 360 4.36 -30.85 27.37
CA ARG A 360 5.72 -30.32 27.32
C ARG A 360 6.66 -31.35 26.66
N VAL A 361 7.48 -30.91 25.71
CA VAL A 361 8.36 -31.77 24.91
C VAL A 361 9.81 -31.54 25.30
N ASP A 362 10.51 -32.61 25.72
CA ASP A 362 11.87 -32.55 26.27
C ASP A 362 12.97 -32.99 25.27
N GLY A 363 12.71 -33.05 23.96
CA GLY A 363 13.73 -33.39 22.96
C GLY A 363 13.29 -33.41 21.49
N VAL A 364 14.27 -33.43 20.56
CA VAL A 364 14.06 -33.29 19.10
C VAL A 364 13.40 -34.53 18.47
N GLN A 365 13.81 -35.73 18.90
CA GLN A 365 13.28 -36.99 18.37
C GLN A 365 11.88 -37.31 18.93
N SER A 366 11.62 -36.95 20.19
CA SER A 366 10.28 -37.02 20.80
C SER A 366 9.34 -35.95 20.23
N GLY A 367 9.85 -34.78 19.86
CA GLY A 367 9.10 -33.70 19.22
C GLY A 367 8.56 -34.05 17.82
N LEU A 368 9.33 -34.80 17.01
CA LEU A 368 8.86 -35.24 15.69
C LEU A 368 7.76 -36.30 15.76
N HIS A 369 7.86 -37.24 16.71
CA HIS A 369 6.83 -38.26 16.91
C HIS A 369 5.57 -37.68 17.59
N ALA A 370 5.73 -36.75 18.53
CA ALA A 370 4.63 -36.00 19.12
C ALA A 370 3.90 -35.14 18.06
N ALA A 371 4.64 -34.44 17.19
CA ALA A 371 4.05 -33.63 16.13
C ALA A 371 3.20 -34.45 15.16
N GLY A 372 3.59 -35.70 14.86
CA GLY A 372 2.81 -36.60 14.01
C GLY A 372 1.47 -37.01 14.63
N LYS A 373 1.45 -37.40 15.92
CA LYS A 373 0.22 -37.75 16.64
C LYS A 373 -0.69 -36.55 16.92
N GLU A 374 -0.10 -35.39 17.16
CA GLU A 374 -0.84 -34.14 17.39
C GLU A 374 -1.44 -33.58 16.11
N PHE A 375 -0.81 -33.79 14.95
CA PHE A 375 -1.37 -33.42 13.65
C PHE A 375 -2.67 -34.20 13.35
N THR A 376 -2.68 -35.51 13.58
CA THR A 376 -3.88 -36.33 13.35
C THR A 376 -5.02 -35.97 14.31
N ARG A 377 -4.71 -35.68 15.58
CA ARG A 377 -5.73 -35.30 16.58
C ARG A 377 -6.27 -33.89 16.39
N GLY A 378 -5.42 -32.93 16.02
CA GLY A 378 -5.84 -31.57 15.72
C GLY A 378 -6.70 -31.46 14.46
N PHE A 379 -6.50 -32.38 13.51
CA PHE A 379 -7.36 -32.50 12.32
C PHE A 379 -8.75 -33.05 12.67
N ASP A 380 -8.82 -34.12 13.49
CA ASP A 380 -10.08 -34.69 13.96
C ASP A 380 -10.88 -33.72 14.85
N ASP A 381 -10.20 -33.02 15.78
CA ASP A 381 -10.82 -32.02 16.67
C ASP A 381 -11.34 -30.81 15.84
N GLY A 382 -10.64 -30.42 14.77
CA GLY A 382 -11.05 -29.32 13.88
C GLY A 382 -12.26 -29.65 12.99
N ILE A 383 -12.42 -30.90 12.56
CA ILE A 383 -13.60 -31.35 11.82
C ILE A 383 -14.80 -31.53 12.76
N SER A 384 -14.58 -32.03 13.97
CA SER A 384 -15.65 -32.29 14.94
C SER A 384 -16.28 -31.00 15.49
N GLY A 385 -15.48 -29.93 15.69
CA GLY A 385 -15.98 -28.63 16.18
C GLY A 385 -16.97 -27.94 15.23
N VAL A 386 -16.80 -28.10 13.91
CA VAL A 386 -17.71 -27.55 12.88
C VAL A 386 -19.10 -28.18 12.92
N LEU A 387 -19.21 -29.43 13.37
CA LEU A 387 -20.46 -30.18 13.41
C LEU A 387 -21.21 -30.07 14.75
N LEU A 388 -20.51 -29.82 15.86
CA LEU A 388 -21.10 -29.82 17.21
C LEU A 388 -21.55 -28.44 17.71
N LEU A 389 -20.99 -27.35 17.17
CA LEU A 389 -21.35 -25.97 17.57
C LEU A 389 -22.81 -25.53 17.31
N PRO A 390 -23.54 -26.05 16.29
CA PRO A 390 -24.96 -25.69 16.09
C PRO A 390 -25.90 -26.15 17.22
N ALA A 391 -25.44 -27.00 18.15
CA ALA A 391 -26.25 -27.48 19.26
C ALA A 391 -26.24 -26.54 20.49
N HIS A 392 -25.37 -25.53 20.52
CA HIS A 392 -25.15 -24.70 21.73
C HIS A 392 -25.29 -23.19 21.55
N GLY A 393 -25.80 -22.73 20.40
CA GLY A 393 -26.28 -21.35 20.21
C GLY A 393 -25.26 -20.41 19.58
#